data_AF-A0A803M0L5-F1
#
_entry.id   AF-A0A803M0L5-F1
#
_cell.length_a   1.000
_cell.length_b   1.000
_cell.length_c   1.000
_cell.angle_alpha   90.00
_cell.angle_beta   90.00
_cell.angle_gamma   90.00
#
_symmetry.space_group_name_H-M   'P 1'
#
loop_
_entity.id
_entity.type
_entity.pdbx_description
1 polymer ?
#
loop_
_entity_poly.entity_id
_entity_poly.type
_entity_poly.pdbx_seq_one_letter_code
_entity_poly.pdbx_strand_id
1 'polypeptide(L)'
;MGDQKVEFPVIKPKHKLQINFLKGNDLITVPNFLTPFESEAFVKAAESLGFVHQGSLGPAKGEAYRDNDRVSVNDPQLAGIIWESGLNKLFRDIKIRGKAAVGLNPNIRFYRYKVGQRFGRHIDESVDLGDGKHTHYTLLIYLSGSSQSKSKSDVKSLGNTDPLVGGETVFYGSRSKVVAEVAPAAGMALVHIHGDKCMLHEARNVTKGVKYVFRSDVVFA
;
A
#
# COMPACT_ATOMS: atom_id res chain seq x y z
N MET A 1 31.34 -4.11 -2.66
CA MET A 1 30.24 -4.30 -1.69
C MET A 1 29.16 -5.04 -2.47
N GLY A 2 28.98 -6.34 -2.22
CA GLY A 2 28.09 -7.16 -3.05
C GLY A 2 26.64 -6.72 -2.87
N ASP A 3 25.89 -6.64 -3.97
CA ASP A 3 24.45 -6.43 -3.94
C ASP A 3 23.81 -7.53 -3.10
N GLN A 4 23.42 -7.19 -1.86
CA GLN A 4 22.73 -8.13 -0.99
C GLN A 4 21.33 -8.32 -1.55
N LYS A 5 21.15 -9.39 -2.33
CA LYS A 5 19.86 -9.76 -2.90
C LYS A 5 18.93 -10.17 -1.76
N VAL A 6 18.01 -9.28 -1.39
CA VAL A 6 17.01 -9.59 -0.37
C VAL A 6 16.00 -10.57 -0.95
N GLU A 7 15.75 -11.65 -0.22
CA GLU A 7 14.70 -12.61 -0.55
C GLU A 7 13.37 -12.17 0.07
N PHE A 8 12.40 -11.89 -0.78
CA PHE A 8 11.03 -11.61 -0.35
C PHE A 8 10.27 -12.91 -0.05
N PRO A 9 9.28 -12.88 0.87
CA PRO A 9 8.52 -14.08 1.22
C PRO A 9 7.74 -14.65 0.04
N VAL A 10 7.63 -15.98 0.01
CA VAL A 10 6.76 -16.68 -0.94
C VAL A 10 5.31 -16.44 -0.55
N ILE A 11 4.51 -15.97 -1.52
CA ILE A 11 3.07 -15.77 -1.34
C ILE A 11 2.32 -16.88 -2.04
N LYS A 12 1.33 -17.46 -1.33
CA LYS A 12 0.42 -18.43 -1.94
C LYS A 12 -0.76 -17.72 -2.60
N PRO A 13 -1.18 -18.13 -3.80
CA PRO A 13 -2.40 -17.62 -4.43
C PRO A 13 -3.63 -17.76 -3.51
N LYS A 14 -4.45 -16.71 -3.49
CA LYS A 14 -5.68 -16.66 -2.72
C LYS A 14 -6.87 -16.80 -3.67
N HIS A 15 -7.76 -17.74 -3.36
CA HIS A 15 -8.89 -18.08 -4.24
C HIS A 15 -10.23 -17.48 -3.79
N LYS A 16 -10.33 -17.04 -2.53
CA LYS A 16 -11.56 -16.53 -1.91
C LYS A 16 -11.34 -15.16 -1.28
N LEU A 17 -10.79 -14.22 -2.05
CA LEU A 17 -10.61 -12.85 -1.59
C LEU A 17 -11.97 -12.15 -1.54
N GLN A 18 -12.30 -11.58 -0.39
CA GLN A 18 -13.45 -10.67 -0.27
C GLN A 18 -13.04 -9.31 -0.83
N ILE A 19 -13.91 -8.71 -1.63
CA ILE A 19 -13.69 -7.40 -2.24
C ILE A 19 -14.77 -6.46 -1.72
N ASN A 20 -14.35 -5.33 -1.14
CA ASN A 20 -15.24 -4.31 -0.63
C ASN A 20 -15.05 -3.02 -1.43
N PHE A 21 -16.09 -2.56 -2.11
CA PHE A 21 -16.09 -1.32 -2.88
C PHE A 21 -16.55 -0.16 -1.98
N LEU A 22 -15.60 0.61 -1.44
CA LEU A 22 -15.92 1.75 -0.56
C LEU A 22 -16.47 2.94 -1.34
N LYS A 23 -16.04 3.10 -2.60
CA LYS A 23 -16.54 4.15 -3.51
C LYS A 23 -16.50 3.69 -4.96
N GLY A 24 -17.42 2.78 -5.31
CA GLY A 24 -17.41 2.13 -6.63
C GLY A 24 -16.03 1.54 -6.93
N ASN A 25 -15.57 1.65 -8.18
CA ASN A 25 -14.23 1.18 -8.56
C ASN A 25 -13.11 2.12 -8.11
N ASP A 26 -13.40 3.33 -7.64
CA ASP A 26 -12.38 4.34 -7.32
C ASP A 26 -11.65 4.06 -6.00
N LEU A 27 -12.28 3.28 -5.09
CA LEU A 27 -11.74 2.96 -3.77
C LEU A 27 -12.22 1.58 -3.31
N ILE A 28 -11.27 0.66 -3.14
CA ILE A 28 -11.55 -0.75 -2.91
C ILE A 28 -10.64 -1.26 -1.79
N THR A 29 -11.18 -2.08 -0.87
CA THR A 29 -10.37 -2.85 0.07
C THR A 29 -10.52 -4.34 -0.16
N VAL A 30 -9.43 -5.07 0.06
CA VAL A 30 -9.37 -6.54 0.02
C VAL A 30 -8.81 -7.00 1.37
N PRO A 31 -9.66 -7.27 2.37
CA PRO A 31 -9.20 -7.78 3.66
C PRO A 31 -8.55 -9.15 3.49
N ASN A 32 -7.55 -9.44 4.34
CA ASN A 32 -6.82 -10.71 4.34
C ASN A 32 -6.18 -11.06 2.98
N PHE A 33 -5.74 -10.04 2.23
CA PHE A 33 -5.00 -10.23 0.99
C PHE A 33 -3.67 -10.96 1.23
N LEU A 34 -2.91 -10.50 2.23
CA LEU A 34 -1.82 -11.27 2.82
C LEU A 34 -2.25 -11.87 4.15
N THR A 35 -1.65 -12.99 4.50
CA THR A 35 -1.73 -13.53 5.86
C THR A 35 -0.89 -12.69 6.83
N PRO A 36 -1.13 -12.80 8.14
CA PRO A 36 -0.26 -12.15 9.14
C PRO A 36 1.21 -12.56 9.00
N PHE A 37 1.48 -13.85 8.73
CA PHE A 37 2.85 -14.36 8.53
C PHE A 37 3.53 -13.78 7.29
N GLU A 38 2.82 -13.72 6.15
CA GLU A 38 3.34 -13.08 4.92
C GLU A 38 3.62 -11.59 5.19
N SER A 39 2.73 -10.89 5.89
CA SER A 39 2.89 -9.47 6.23
C SER A 39 4.13 -9.22 7.10
N GLU A 40 4.33 -10.03 8.14
CA GLU A 40 5.50 -9.94 9.03
C GLU A 40 6.80 -10.24 8.28
N ALA A 41 6.80 -11.24 7.39
CA ALA A 41 7.96 -11.58 6.59
C ALA A 41 8.35 -10.44 5.63
N PHE A 42 7.37 -9.72 5.06
CA PHE A 42 7.64 -8.50 4.30
C PHE A 42 8.23 -7.39 5.16
N VAL A 43 7.75 -7.21 6.39
CA VAL A 43 8.34 -6.23 7.32
C VAL A 43 9.82 -6.55 7.57
N LYS A 44 10.15 -7.82 7.86
CA LYS A 44 11.53 -8.27 8.09
C LYS A 44 12.43 -8.03 6.86
N ALA A 45 11.94 -8.36 5.67
CA ALA A 45 12.66 -8.12 4.42
C ALA A 45 12.86 -6.62 4.13
N ALA A 46 11.84 -5.79 4.40
CA ALA A 46 11.95 -4.34 4.20
C ALA A 46 12.92 -3.68 5.20
N GLU A 47 12.95 -4.15 6.45
CA GLU A 47 13.91 -3.69 7.46
C GLU A 47 15.35 -4.06 7.09
N SER A 48 15.59 -5.27 6.56
CA SER A 48 16.94 -5.70 6.14
C SER A 48 17.47 -4.94 4.92
N LEU A 49 16.59 -4.40 4.08
CA LEU A 49 16.98 -3.51 2.96
C LEU A 49 17.50 -2.14 3.43
N GLY A 50 17.18 -1.72 4.65
CA GLY A 50 17.58 -0.42 5.18
C GLY A 50 16.67 0.73 4.72
N PHE A 51 15.76 1.13 5.60
CA PHE A 51 14.90 2.29 5.38
C PHE A 51 15.69 3.61 5.41
N VAL A 52 15.46 4.48 4.43
CA VAL A 52 16.00 5.84 4.40
C VAL A 52 14.88 6.83 4.70
N HIS A 53 15.14 7.75 5.63
CA HIS A 53 14.20 8.80 5.97
C HIS A 53 13.90 9.71 4.76
N GLN A 54 12.61 9.96 4.52
CA GLN A 54 12.10 10.86 3.50
C GLN A 54 11.31 11.97 4.20
N GLY A 55 12.02 13.04 4.55
CA GLY A 55 11.42 14.27 5.07
C GLY A 55 11.37 15.34 4.00
N SER A 56 10.26 16.07 3.91
CA SER A 56 10.26 17.41 3.32
C SER A 56 10.32 18.44 4.44
N LEU A 57 11.09 19.53 4.28
CA LEU A 57 11.20 20.64 5.24
C LEU A 57 9.89 21.45 5.41
N GLY A 58 8.76 20.88 4.99
CA GLY A 58 7.53 21.57 4.64
C GLY A 58 7.23 21.37 3.15
N PRO A 59 5.98 21.63 2.72
CA PRO A 59 5.69 21.66 1.30
C PRO A 59 6.49 22.80 0.67
N ALA A 60 7.49 22.49 -0.16
CA ALA A 60 7.84 23.42 -1.22
C ALA A 60 6.53 23.79 -1.95
N LYS A 61 6.40 25.01 -2.48
CA LYS A 61 5.12 25.47 -3.07
C LYS A 61 4.62 24.45 -4.11
N GLY A 62 3.58 23.70 -3.77
CA GLY A 62 3.00 22.65 -4.62
C GLY A 62 3.28 21.19 -4.20
N GLU A 63 4.15 20.94 -3.23
CA GLU A 63 4.40 19.60 -2.69
C GLU A 63 3.54 19.33 -1.45
N ALA A 64 3.35 18.07 -1.09
CA ALA A 64 2.71 17.70 0.17
C ALA A 64 3.76 17.50 1.26
N TYR A 65 3.42 17.86 2.51
CA TYR A 65 4.24 17.55 3.67
C TYR A 65 4.46 16.03 3.77
N ARG A 66 5.71 15.57 3.80
CA ARG A 66 6.08 14.16 3.88
C ARG A 66 7.05 13.95 5.02
N ASP A 67 6.71 13.02 5.87
CA ASP A 67 7.58 12.51 6.91
C ASP A 67 7.32 11.01 7.04
N ASN A 68 8.21 10.20 6.45
CA ASN A 68 8.18 8.75 6.54
C ASN A 68 9.56 8.19 6.20
N ASP A 69 9.85 6.95 6.58
CA ASP A 69 10.99 6.25 6.02
C ASP A 69 10.56 5.41 4.81
N ARG A 70 11.43 5.28 3.80
CA ARG A 70 11.17 4.56 2.56
C ARG A 70 12.36 3.70 2.15
N VAL A 71 12.06 2.54 1.59
CA VAL A 71 12.97 1.84 0.68
C VAL A 71 12.24 1.52 -0.63
N SER A 72 12.98 1.51 -1.74
CA SER A 72 12.45 1.22 -3.07
C SER A 72 13.28 0.10 -3.69
N VAL A 73 12.61 -0.85 -4.34
CA VAL A 73 13.24 -1.93 -5.09
C VAL A 73 12.57 -2.03 -6.45
N ASN A 74 13.36 -2.31 -7.49
CA ASN A 74 12.82 -2.65 -8.80
C ASN A 74 12.82 -4.17 -8.96
N ASP A 75 11.66 -4.80 -8.71
CA ASP A 75 11.52 -6.26 -8.69
C ASP A 75 10.30 -6.72 -9.51
N PRO A 76 10.50 -7.03 -10.81
CA PRO A 76 9.44 -7.55 -11.68
C PRO A 76 8.89 -8.91 -11.24
N GLN A 77 9.69 -9.74 -10.57
CA GLN A 77 9.25 -11.07 -10.13
C GLN A 77 8.28 -10.94 -8.96
N LEU A 78 8.63 -10.13 -7.96
CA LEU A 78 7.73 -9.84 -6.85
C LEU A 78 6.44 -9.16 -7.33
N ALA A 79 6.55 -8.20 -8.25
CA ALA A 79 5.37 -7.55 -8.84
C ALA A 79 4.43 -8.56 -9.51
N GLY A 80 4.98 -9.52 -10.27
CA GLY A 80 4.22 -10.63 -10.85
C GLY A 80 3.59 -11.54 -9.80
N ILE A 81 4.32 -11.89 -8.74
CA ILE A 81 3.81 -12.73 -7.64
C ILE A 81 2.62 -12.06 -6.92
N ILE A 82 2.73 -10.76 -6.58
CA ILE A 82 1.61 -10.02 -5.97
C ILE A 82 0.41 -10.00 -6.93
N TRP A 83 0.64 -9.73 -8.21
CA TRP A 83 -0.42 -9.68 -9.22
C TRP A 83 -1.18 -11.00 -9.34
N GLU A 84 -0.45 -12.11 -9.46
CA GLU A 84 -0.99 -13.47 -9.61
C GLU A 84 -1.51 -14.07 -8.30
N SER A 85 -1.24 -13.44 -7.14
CA SER A 85 -1.76 -13.91 -5.85
C SER A 85 -3.30 -13.81 -5.72
N GLY A 86 -3.96 -13.22 -6.72
CA GLY A 86 -5.42 -13.04 -6.78
C GLY A 86 -5.85 -11.61 -7.02
N LEU A 87 -4.91 -10.65 -7.02
CA LEU A 87 -5.18 -9.25 -7.33
C LEU A 87 -5.66 -9.07 -8.77
N ASN A 88 -5.11 -9.82 -9.73
CA ASN A 88 -5.53 -9.80 -11.13
C ASN A 88 -7.05 -10.02 -11.32
N LYS A 89 -7.67 -10.85 -10.49
CA LYS A 89 -9.12 -11.11 -10.52
C LYS A 89 -9.95 -9.87 -10.19
N LEU A 90 -9.45 -8.97 -9.34
CA LEU A 90 -10.13 -7.71 -9.01
C LEU A 90 -10.28 -6.82 -10.25
N PHE A 91 -9.28 -6.85 -11.14
CA PHE A 91 -9.21 -5.93 -12.28
C PHE A 91 -9.71 -6.52 -13.59
N ARG A 92 -10.11 -7.80 -13.63
CA ARG A 92 -10.55 -8.49 -14.86
C ARG A 92 -11.61 -7.70 -15.63
N ASP A 93 -12.55 -7.10 -14.91
CA ASP A 93 -13.72 -6.42 -15.48
C ASP A 93 -13.58 -4.88 -15.46
N ILE A 94 -12.41 -4.36 -15.05
CA ILE A 94 -12.12 -2.92 -14.98
C ILE A 94 -11.32 -2.50 -16.21
N LYS A 95 -11.90 -1.60 -17.02
CA LYS A 95 -11.21 -0.96 -18.15
C LYS A 95 -11.10 0.55 -17.94
N ILE A 96 -9.97 1.13 -18.30
CA ILE A 96 -9.74 2.58 -18.29
C ILE A 96 -9.38 3.01 -19.70
N ARG A 97 -10.21 3.87 -20.30
CA ARG A 97 -10.02 4.38 -21.66
C ARG A 97 -9.78 3.25 -22.68
N GLY A 98 -10.52 2.13 -22.53
CA GLY A 98 -10.40 0.95 -23.38
C GLY A 98 -9.27 -0.03 -23.02
N LYS A 99 -8.33 0.38 -22.16
CA LYS A 99 -7.18 -0.43 -21.73
C LYS A 99 -7.53 -1.33 -20.56
N ALA A 100 -6.91 -2.50 -20.50
CA ALA A 100 -7.09 -3.48 -19.42
C ALA A 100 -5.89 -3.45 -18.47
N ALA A 101 -6.08 -3.86 -17.22
CA ALA A 101 -4.98 -4.02 -16.29
C ALA A 101 -4.13 -5.24 -16.69
N VAL A 102 -2.80 -5.07 -16.73
CA VAL A 102 -1.85 -6.08 -17.22
C VAL A 102 -0.82 -6.52 -16.19
N GLY A 103 -0.77 -5.86 -15.03
CA GLY A 103 0.20 -6.19 -13.99
C GLY A 103 0.42 -5.05 -13.01
N LEU A 104 1.50 -5.16 -12.25
CA LEU A 104 1.97 -4.14 -11.32
C LEU A 104 3.26 -3.48 -11.81
N ASN A 105 3.47 -2.23 -11.40
CA ASN A 105 4.71 -1.52 -11.61
C ASN A 105 5.83 -2.21 -10.82
N PRO A 106 6.95 -2.61 -11.47
CA PRO A 106 8.06 -3.29 -10.79
C PRO A 106 8.77 -2.41 -9.75
N ASN A 107 8.58 -1.09 -9.79
CA ASN A 107 9.06 -0.17 -8.76
C ASN A 107 8.21 -0.28 -7.49
N ILE A 108 8.58 -1.22 -6.62
CA ILE A 108 7.93 -1.50 -5.36
C ILE A 108 8.57 -0.64 -4.28
N ARG A 109 7.73 -0.07 -3.42
CA ARG A 109 8.17 0.75 -2.30
C ARG A 109 7.64 0.18 -1.01
N PHE A 110 8.48 0.19 0.02
CA PHE A 110 8.05 -0.02 1.38
C PHE A 110 8.10 1.31 2.12
N TYR A 111 7.08 1.58 2.91
CA TYR A 111 7.02 2.74 3.78
C TYR A 111 6.97 2.31 5.23
N ARG A 112 7.69 3.04 6.09
CA ARG A 112 7.64 2.93 7.54
C ARG A 112 7.29 4.28 8.13
N TYR A 113 6.30 4.32 9.01
CA TYR A 113 5.93 5.50 9.78
C TYR A 113 6.01 5.17 11.27
N LYS A 114 6.90 5.85 11.97
CA LYS A 114 7.04 5.86 13.42
C LYS A 114 6.10 6.89 14.04
N VAL A 115 5.98 6.88 15.36
CA VAL A 115 5.18 7.87 16.10
C VAL A 115 5.59 9.30 15.69
N GLY A 116 4.60 10.14 15.37
CA GLY A 116 4.80 11.51 14.89
C GLY A 116 4.86 11.65 13.36
N GLN A 117 5.20 10.59 12.64
CA GLN A 117 5.35 10.60 11.19
C GLN A 117 3.99 10.52 10.47
N ARG A 118 3.91 11.19 9.30
CA ARG A 118 2.69 11.25 8.47
C ARG A 118 3.02 11.66 7.02
N PHE A 119 2.07 11.43 6.13
CA PHE A 119 2.12 12.00 4.78
C PHE A 119 0.86 12.83 4.56
N GLY A 120 1.02 14.15 4.46
CA GLY A 120 -0.07 15.11 4.32
C GLY A 120 -0.85 14.94 3.02
N ARG A 121 -1.94 15.70 2.90
CA ARG A 121 -2.88 15.62 1.77
C ARG A 121 -2.18 15.79 0.41
N HIS A 122 -2.37 14.82 -0.48
CA HIS A 122 -1.79 14.78 -1.82
C HIS A 122 -2.71 14.01 -2.78
N ILE A 123 -2.35 14.09 -4.06
CA ILE A 123 -2.82 13.19 -5.11
C ILE A 123 -1.64 12.34 -5.58
N ASP A 124 -1.93 11.12 -5.99
CA ASP A 124 -0.95 10.26 -6.67
C ASP A 124 -1.07 10.49 -8.18
N GLU A 125 0.07 10.60 -8.85
CA GLU A 125 0.16 10.83 -10.30
C GLU A 125 0.31 9.51 -11.06
N SER A 126 -0.19 9.48 -12.30
CA SER A 126 0.04 8.36 -13.21
C SER A 126 1.50 8.33 -13.66
N VAL A 127 2.06 7.12 -13.74
CA VAL A 127 3.41 6.89 -14.28
C VAL A 127 3.29 6.35 -15.70
N ASP A 128 3.95 7.01 -16.65
CA ASP A 128 4.17 6.48 -18.00
C ASP A 128 5.34 5.49 -17.97
N LEU A 129 5.08 4.25 -18.40
CA LEU A 129 6.07 3.17 -18.45
C LEU A 129 6.56 2.90 -19.88
N GLY A 130 6.16 3.73 -20.86
CA GLY A 130 6.42 3.50 -22.27
C GLY A 130 5.46 2.48 -22.89
N ASP A 131 5.51 2.34 -24.23
CA ASP A 131 4.71 1.39 -25.01
C ASP A 131 3.19 1.50 -24.76
N GLY A 132 2.71 2.71 -24.43
CA GLY A 132 1.32 2.95 -24.08
C GLY A 132 0.89 2.38 -22.71
N LYS A 133 1.82 1.94 -21.86
CA LYS A 133 1.53 1.45 -20.51
C LYS A 133 1.51 2.60 -19.52
N HIS A 134 0.42 2.71 -18.75
CA HIS A 134 0.29 3.71 -17.69
C HIS A 134 -0.23 3.10 -16.40
N THR A 135 0.20 3.63 -15.27
CA THR A 135 -0.42 3.27 -13.98
C THR A 135 -1.70 4.07 -13.75
N HIS A 136 -2.75 3.43 -13.24
CA HIS A 136 -4.02 4.12 -12.93
C HIS A 136 -4.56 3.89 -11.51
N TYR A 137 -4.03 2.92 -10.80
CA TYR A 137 -4.38 2.68 -9.40
C TYR A 137 -3.12 2.60 -8.56
N THR A 138 -3.16 3.19 -7.37
CA THR A 138 -2.20 2.88 -6.31
C THR A 138 -2.69 1.64 -5.56
N LEU A 139 -1.78 0.69 -5.35
CA LEU A 139 -1.95 -0.46 -4.46
C LEU A 139 -1.16 -0.19 -3.18
N LEU A 140 -1.85 -0.15 -2.04
CA LEU A 140 -1.25 -0.18 -0.71
C LEU A 140 -1.60 -1.50 -0.04
N ILE A 141 -0.62 -2.24 0.46
CA ILE A 141 -0.88 -3.39 1.35
C ILE A 141 -0.35 -3.02 2.73
N TYR A 142 -1.24 -2.95 3.71
CA TYR A 142 -0.85 -2.69 5.09
C TYR A 142 -0.15 -3.92 5.65
N LEU A 143 1.10 -3.77 6.08
CA LEU A 143 1.90 -4.87 6.64
C LEU A 143 1.85 -4.91 8.17
N SER A 144 1.37 -3.83 8.80
CA SER A 144 1.07 -3.75 10.23
C SER A 144 -0.29 -3.09 10.48
N GLY A 145 -0.81 -3.25 11.69
CA GLY A 145 -2.14 -2.79 12.09
C GLY A 145 -2.96 -3.85 12.81
N SER A 146 -4.12 -3.47 13.34
CA SER A 146 -4.99 -4.41 14.05
C SER A 146 -5.46 -5.51 13.10
N SER A 147 -5.20 -6.77 13.45
CA SER A 147 -5.77 -7.91 12.71
C SER A 147 -7.29 -7.90 12.86
N GLN A 148 -8.02 -8.16 11.77
CA GLN A 148 -9.48 -8.32 11.84
C GLN A 148 -9.91 -9.66 12.47
N SER A 149 -8.96 -10.53 12.80
CA SER A 149 -9.22 -11.75 13.56
C SER A 149 -9.61 -11.42 15.00
N LYS A 150 -10.90 -11.52 15.32
CA LYS A 150 -11.44 -11.43 16.70
C LYS A 150 -11.20 -12.71 17.52
N SER A 151 -10.08 -13.41 17.37
CA SER A 151 -9.73 -14.49 18.31
C SER A 151 -8.97 -13.91 19.50
N LYS A 152 -9.66 -13.86 20.65
CA LYS A 152 -9.09 -13.51 21.97
C LYS A 152 -8.12 -14.55 22.54
N SER A 153 -7.69 -15.52 21.73
CA SER A 153 -6.74 -16.55 22.10
C SER A 153 -5.79 -16.77 20.93
N ASP A 154 -4.50 -16.81 21.24
CA ASP A 154 -3.41 -17.28 20.38
C ASP A 154 -2.82 -16.32 19.33
N VAL A 155 -2.69 -15.04 19.66
CA VAL A 155 -1.56 -14.26 19.13
C VAL A 155 -0.61 -13.96 20.28
N LYS A 156 0.24 -14.95 20.60
CA LYS A 156 1.59 -14.57 21.07
C LYS A 156 2.13 -13.68 19.96
N SER A 157 2.17 -12.38 20.21
CA SER A 157 2.81 -11.41 19.33
C SER A 157 4.28 -11.83 19.22
N LEU A 158 4.62 -12.62 18.21
CA LEU A 158 6.00 -12.97 17.89
C LEU A 158 6.62 -11.74 17.22
N GLY A 159 6.94 -10.75 18.05
CA GLY A 159 7.34 -9.42 17.63
C GLY A 159 6.90 -8.43 18.69
N ASN A 160 7.86 -7.89 19.42
CA ASN A 160 7.67 -6.99 20.56
C ASN A 160 7.31 -5.57 20.08
N THR A 161 6.21 -5.43 19.32
CA THR A 161 5.77 -4.14 18.80
C THR A 161 4.43 -3.74 19.44
N ASP A 162 4.41 -2.53 19.97
CA ASP A 162 3.21 -1.90 20.48
C ASP A 162 2.07 -1.92 19.44
N PRO A 163 0.80 -2.05 19.86
CA PRO A 163 -0.33 -1.97 18.94
C PRO A 163 -0.29 -0.65 18.18
N LEU A 164 -0.48 -0.72 16.86
CA LEU A 164 -0.54 0.46 15.99
C LEU A 164 -1.81 1.26 16.30
N VAL A 165 -1.65 2.56 16.58
CA VAL A 165 -2.75 3.53 16.74
C VAL A 165 -2.48 4.75 15.87
N GLY A 166 -3.50 5.22 15.16
CA GLY A 166 -3.36 6.24 14.12
C GLY A 166 -2.86 5.65 12.80
N GLY A 167 -2.38 6.52 11.91
CA GLY A 167 -1.85 6.09 10.61
C GLY A 167 -2.91 5.74 9.57
N GLU A 168 -4.16 6.15 9.75
CA GLU A 168 -5.25 5.90 8.79
C GLU A 168 -4.94 6.52 7.42
N THR A 169 -5.35 5.84 6.35
CA THR A 169 -5.40 6.45 5.02
C THR A 169 -6.78 7.10 4.86
N VAL A 170 -6.81 8.42 4.69
CA VAL A 170 -8.05 9.21 4.69
C VAL A 170 -8.24 9.88 3.36
N PHE A 171 -9.44 9.75 2.79
CA PHE A 171 -9.81 10.28 1.50
C PHE A 171 -10.79 11.42 1.65
N TYR A 172 -10.59 12.45 0.84
CA TYR A 172 -11.32 13.70 0.88
C TYR A 172 -12.05 13.95 -0.45
N GLY A 173 -13.29 14.42 -0.35
CA GLY A 173 -14.09 14.88 -1.47
C GLY A 173 -14.12 16.41 -1.59
N SER A 174 -15.16 16.92 -2.24
CA SER A 174 -15.40 18.36 -2.38
C SER A 174 -15.38 19.08 -1.04
N ARG A 175 -14.79 20.28 -1.01
CA ARG A 175 -14.68 21.13 0.20
C ARG A 175 -13.96 20.43 1.36
N SER A 176 -13.03 19.51 1.06
CA SER A 176 -12.24 18.77 2.05
C SER A 176 -13.06 17.94 3.04
N LYS A 177 -14.27 17.51 2.67
CA LYS A 177 -15.07 16.58 3.48
C LYS A 177 -14.44 15.19 3.42
N VAL A 178 -14.29 14.52 4.57
CA VAL A 178 -13.88 13.11 4.61
C VAL A 178 -14.97 12.26 3.93
N VAL A 179 -14.58 11.45 2.95
CA VAL A 179 -15.49 10.55 2.21
C VAL A 179 -15.20 9.08 2.48
N ALA A 180 -13.99 8.76 2.91
CA ALA A 180 -13.62 7.42 3.38
C ALA A 180 -12.41 7.51 4.29
N GLU A 181 -12.30 6.56 5.21
CA GLU A 181 -11.19 6.42 6.14
C GLU A 181 -10.90 4.92 6.29
N VAL A 182 -9.64 4.55 6.08
CA VAL A 182 -9.19 3.15 6.12
C VAL A 182 -8.11 3.02 7.18
N ALA A 183 -8.46 2.37 8.29
CA ALA A 183 -7.51 2.04 9.33
C ALA A 183 -6.55 0.93 8.86
N PRO A 184 -5.25 1.00 9.16
CA PRO A 184 -4.31 -0.05 8.79
C PRO A 184 -4.69 -1.36 9.49
N ALA A 185 -4.82 -2.42 8.70
CA ALA A 185 -5.03 -3.77 9.19
C ALA A 185 -4.04 -4.69 8.49
N ALA A 186 -3.18 -5.39 9.25
CA ALA A 186 -2.14 -6.21 8.67
C ALA A 186 -2.72 -7.23 7.67
N GLY A 187 -2.15 -7.24 6.46
CA GLY A 187 -2.55 -8.06 5.34
C GLY A 187 -3.71 -7.52 4.50
N MET A 188 -4.33 -6.40 4.86
CA MET A 188 -5.36 -5.78 4.02
C MET A 188 -4.72 -5.00 2.86
N ALA A 189 -5.23 -5.22 1.64
CA ALA A 189 -4.92 -4.35 0.52
C ALA A 189 -5.97 -3.23 0.40
N LEU A 190 -5.50 -2.04 0.07
CA LEU A 190 -6.26 -0.85 -0.29
C LEU A 190 -5.84 -0.46 -1.71
N VAL A 191 -6.81 -0.34 -2.59
CA VAL A 191 -6.65 0.02 -3.99
C VAL A 191 -7.45 1.28 -4.24
N HIS A 192 -6.82 2.33 -4.74
CA HIS A 192 -7.53 3.56 -5.10
C HIS A 192 -7.04 4.12 -6.42
N ILE A 193 -7.97 4.69 -7.18
CA ILE A 193 -7.66 5.29 -8.48
C ILE A 193 -6.75 6.52 -8.27
N HIS A 194 -5.82 6.74 -9.20
CA HIS A 194 -4.92 7.89 -9.19
C HIS A 194 -4.85 8.60 -10.55
N GLY A 195 -4.08 9.68 -10.66
CA GLY A 195 -4.10 10.60 -11.81
C GLY A 195 -5.37 11.47 -11.84
N ASP A 196 -5.97 11.64 -13.02
CA ASP A 196 -7.11 12.57 -13.25
C ASP A 196 -8.33 12.37 -12.32
N LYS A 197 -8.53 11.15 -11.80
CA LYS A 197 -9.62 10.81 -10.89
C LYS A 197 -9.18 10.63 -9.44
N CYS A 198 -7.91 10.92 -9.12
CA CYS A 198 -7.36 10.72 -7.79
C CYS A 198 -8.16 11.52 -6.76
N MET A 199 -8.57 10.84 -5.70
CA MET A 199 -9.11 11.52 -4.52
C MET A 199 -7.95 12.09 -3.72
N LEU A 200 -8.09 13.35 -3.27
CA LEU A 200 -7.15 13.93 -2.32
C LEU A 200 -7.11 13.04 -1.07
N HIS A 201 -5.93 12.61 -0.67
CA HIS A 201 -5.80 11.68 0.45
C HIS A 201 -4.52 11.92 1.25
N GLU A 202 -4.49 11.40 2.47
CA GLU A 202 -3.33 11.51 3.36
C GLU A 202 -3.12 10.21 4.16
N ALA A 203 -1.91 10.01 4.66
CA ALA A 203 -1.65 9.10 5.75
C ALA A 203 -1.58 9.92 7.05
N ARG A 204 -2.55 9.72 7.95
CA ARG A 204 -2.61 10.42 9.23
C ARG A 204 -1.42 10.08 10.12
N ASN A 205 -1.24 10.90 11.17
CA ASN A 205 -0.20 10.73 12.17
C ASN A 205 -0.28 9.37 12.86
N VAL A 206 0.86 8.69 12.98
CA VAL A 206 0.99 7.53 13.87
C VAL A 206 1.16 8.04 15.30
N THR A 207 0.35 7.54 16.22
CA THR A 207 0.37 7.97 17.63
C THR A 207 0.92 6.90 18.57
N LYS A 208 0.89 5.63 18.16
CA LYS A 208 1.51 4.50 18.87
C LYS A 208 1.94 3.42 17.87
N GLY A 209 3.02 2.71 18.16
CA GLY A 209 3.53 1.61 17.33
C GLY A 209 4.20 2.11 16.04
N VAL A 210 4.27 1.22 15.04
CA VAL A 210 4.89 1.50 13.73
C VAL A 210 4.01 1.00 12.60
N LYS A 211 3.71 1.88 11.64
CA LYS A 211 2.95 1.54 10.42
C LYS A 211 3.91 1.13 9.31
N TYR A 212 3.68 -0.05 8.74
CA TYR A 212 4.39 -0.55 7.56
C TYR A 212 3.42 -0.72 6.38
N VAL A 213 3.85 -0.32 5.20
CA VAL A 213 3.05 -0.40 3.97
C VAL A 213 3.92 -0.85 2.80
N PHE A 214 3.46 -1.84 2.07
CA PHE A 214 3.93 -2.15 0.71
C PHE A 214 3.15 -1.30 -0.28
N ARG A 215 3.82 -0.68 -1.25
CA ARG A 215 3.19 0.04 -2.36
C ARG A 215 3.71 -0.46 -3.70
N SER A 216 2.78 -0.63 -4.63
CA SER A 216 3.02 -0.66 -6.07
C SER A 216 1.85 0.06 -6.75
N ASP A 217 1.84 0.14 -8.07
CA ASP A 217 0.79 0.76 -8.86
C ASP A 217 0.35 -0.17 -9.99
N VAL A 218 -0.95 -0.20 -10.32
CA VAL A 218 -1.53 -1.12 -11.31
C VAL A 218 -1.37 -0.54 -12.70
N VAL A 219 -0.75 -1.31 -13.58
CA VAL A 219 -0.42 -0.96 -14.97
C VAL A 219 -1.56 -1.36 -15.89
N PHE A 220 -1.93 -0.48 -16.82
CA PHE A 220 -2.90 -0.72 -17.87
C PHE A 220 -2.25 -0.56 -19.25
N ALA A 221 -2.67 -1.40 -20.20
CA ALA A 221 -2.23 -1.38 -21.60
C ALA A 221 -3.40 -1.59 -22.57
#